data_AF-A0A1X2HW83-F1
#
_entry.id   AF-A0A1X2HW83-F1
#
_cell.length_a   1.000
_cell.length_b   1.000
_cell.length_c   1.000
_cell.angle_alpha   90.00
_cell.angle_beta   90.00
_cell.angle_gamma   90.00
#
_symmetry.space_group_name_H-M   'P 1'
#
loop_
_entity.id
_entity.type
_entity.pdbx_description
1 polymer ?
#
loop_
_entity_poly.entity_id
_entity_poly.type
_entity_poly.pdbx_seq_one_letter_code
_entity_poly.pdbx_strand_id
1 'polypeptide(L)'
;MGRWLREEKRRFNYQDHLIGIDKSGKRVLKKKLVVGRVSNVHLEVPVGTYATADAEWHEGHGDCLYLPRLGIQHSLPPILVEVQNVVNTAFMTRSVRYCQQIHTLHGRLPILVIFCVDKLTPAAILSKFKLVESSTSTYTLQHHDFWAKSVYLIKKPSISLDGDGQLHPLEAVGSFLSQKCPTLHGHPYTDNPVIRTLYEVVKQEY
;
A
#
# COMPACT_ATOMS: atom_id res chain seq x y z
N MET A 1 20.86 3.10 41.61
CA MET A 1 20.79 3.80 40.30
C MET A 1 20.56 2.85 39.09
N GLY A 2 19.84 1.73 39.26
CA GLY A 2 19.69 0.72 38.19
C GLY A 2 18.28 0.11 38.07
N ARG A 3 17.29 0.66 38.78
CA ARG A 3 15.89 0.21 38.70
C ARG A 3 15.07 1.11 37.75
N TRP A 4 15.32 2.42 37.78
CA TRP A 4 14.76 3.41 36.85
C TRP A 4 15.14 3.17 35.37
N LEU A 5 16.42 2.90 35.06
CA LEU A 5 16.87 2.56 33.70
C LEU A 5 16.27 1.24 33.14
N ARG A 6 15.72 0.38 34.00
CA ARG A 6 15.03 -0.87 33.59
C ARG A 6 13.53 -0.69 33.37
N GLU A 7 12.91 0.28 34.02
CA GLU A 7 11.49 0.61 33.80
C GLU A 7 11.29 1.50 32.58
N GLU A 8 12.25 2.37 32.26
CA GLU A 8 12.23 3.20 31.05
C GLU A 8 12.48 2.37 29.78
N LYS A 9 13.29 1.31 29.88
CA LYS A 9 13.45 0.29 28.82
C LYS A 9 12.25 -0.64 28.64
N ARG A 10 11.32 -0.71 29.61
CA ARG A 10 10.07 -1.48 29.48
C ARG A 10 8.90 -0.67 28.91
N ARG A 11 9.00 0.66 28.87
CA ARG A 11 7.96 1.53 28.30
C ARG A 11 8.15 1.88 26.82
N PHE A 12 9.32 1.63 26.25
CA PHE A 12 9.56 1.78 24.81
C PHE A 12 10.09 0.48 24.22
N ASN A 13 9.16 -0.41 23.88
CA ASN A 13 9.47 -1.61 23.12
C ASN A 13 9.70 -1.18 21.65
N TYR A 14 10.92 -0.77 21.32
CA TYR A 14 11.33 -0.31 19.97
C TYR A 14 11.04 -1.34 18.86
N GLN A 15 10.76 -2.60 19.21
CA GLN A 15 10.39 -3.66 18.27
C GLN A 15 8.92 -3.61 17.82
N ASP A 16 8.03 -2.98 18.59
CA ASP A 16 6.59 -2.86 18.27
C ASP A 16 6.27 -1.67 17.34
N HIS A 17 7.28 -0.87 16.98
CA HIS A 17 7.15 0.36 16.19
C HIS A 17 7.93 0.31 14.86
N LEU A 18 8.27 -0.89 14.39
CA LEU A 18 8.91 -1.06 13.09
C LEU A 18 7.85 -0.85 11.99
N ILE A 19 8.01 0.25 11.26
CA ILE A 19 7.23 0.58 10.05
C ILE A 19 7.20 -0.68 9.16
N GLY A 20 6.02 -1.18 8.79
CA GLY A 20 5.89 -2.35 7.92
C GLY A 20 5.86 -3.73 8.61
N ILE A 21 5.87 -3.81 9.94
CA ILE A 21 5.48 -5.02 10.70
C ILE A 21 4.24 -4.75 11.56
N ASP A 22 4.07 -3.53 12.03
CA ASP A 22 2.97 -3.16 12.92
C ASP A 22 1.70 -2.66 12.18
N LYS A 23 0.62 -2.50 12.94
CA LYS A 23 -0.61 -1.85 12.48
C LYS A 23 -0.40 -0.36 12.15
N SER A 24 0.66 0.29 12.64
CA SER A 24 0.91 1.73 12.49
C SER A 24 1.41 2.09 11.08
N GLY A 25 2.26 1.26 10.47
CA GLY A 25 2.70 1.43 9.08
C GLY A 25 1.53 1.40 8.08
N LYS A 26 0.50 0.59 8.35
CA LYS A 26 -0.72 0.53 7.52
C LYS A 26 -1.66 1.72 7.74
N ARG A 27 -1.63 2.40 8.89
CA ARG A 27 -2.47 3.59 9.14
C ARG A 27 -2.17 4.73 8.18
N VAL A 28 -0.94 4.81 7.67
CA VAL A 28 -0.56 5.81 6.67
C VAL A 28 -1.42 5.72 5.41
N LEU A 29 -1.85 4.50 5.04
CA LEU A 29 -2.72 4.28 3.88
C LEU A 29 -4.08 4.96 4.04
N LYS A 30 -4.58 5.09 5.28
CA LYS A 30 -5.86 5.74 5.56
C LYS A 30 -5.78 7.27 5.51
N LYS A 31 -4.59 7.85 5.32
CA LYS A 31 -4.40 9.31 5.33
C LYS A 31 -4.77 9.90 3.99
N LYS A 32 -5.46 11.05 4.01
CA LYS A 32 -5.96 11.75 2.80
C LYS A 32 -4.89 11.91 1.72
N LEU A 33 -3.64 12.18 2.12
CA LEU A 33 -2.49 12.28 1.22
C LEU A 33 -2.28 10.99 0.42
N VAL A 34 -2.24 9.84 1.09
CA VAL A 34 -1.98 8.54 0.45
C VAL A 34 -3.17 8.11 -0.38
N VAL A 35 -4.40 8.28 0.14
CA VAL A 35 -5.62 8.04 -0.64
C VAL A 35 -5.61 8.84 -1.94
N GLY A 36 -5.35 10.15 -1.86
CA GLY A 36 -5.30 11.03 -3.02
C GLY A 36 -4.22 10.62 -4.03
N ARG A 37 -3.04 10.21 -3.56
CA ARG A 37 -1.95 9.73 -4.44
C ARG A 37 -2.33 8.43 -5.14
N VAL A 38 -2.86 7.44 -4.42
CA VAL A 38 -3.28 6.16 -5.01
C VAL A 38 -4.39 6.37 -6.03
N SER A 39 -5.39 7.17 -5.71
CA SER A 39 -6.48 7.45 -6.67
C SER A 39 -6.01 8.25 -7.88
N ASN A 40 -5.15 9.26 -7.69
CA ASN A 40 -4.66 10.10 -8.79
C ASN A 40 -3.77 9.32 -9.76
N VAL A 41 -2.87 8.48 -9.26
CA VAL A 41 -1.96 7.70 -10.11
C VAL A 41 -2.71 6.73 -11.02
N HIS A 42 -3.80 6.13 -10.53
CA HIS A 42 -4.51 5.09 -11.29
C HIS A 42 -5.69 5.62 -12.11
N LEU A 43 -6.28 6.75 -11.73
CA LEU A 43 -7.52 7.25 -12.32
C LEU A 43 -7.44 8.72 -12.74
N GLU A 44 -6.30 9.40 -12.52
CA GLU A 44 -6.07 10.81 -12.84
C GLU A 44 -7.09 11.77 -12.17
N VAL A 45 -7.66 11.34 -11.05
CA VAL A 45 -8.68 12.11 -10.33
C VAL A 45 -8.06 13.10 -9.33
N PRO A 46 -8.74 14.23 -9.03
CA PRO A 46 -8.29 15.19 -8.02
C PRO A 46 -8.20 14.59 -6.60
N VAL A 47 -7.34 15.17 -5.77
CA VAL A 47 -7.29 14.84 -4.33
C VAL A 47 -8.63 15.16 -3.68
N GLY A 48 -9.11 14.26 -2.81
CA GLY A 48 -10.40 14.39 -2.14
C GLY A 48 -11.55 13.66 -2.84
N THR A 49 -11.35 13.21 -4.09
CA THR A 49 -12.33 12.38 -4.84
C THR A 49 -12.67 11.08 -4.10
N TYR A 50 -11.69 10.48 -3.43
CA TYR A 50 -11.85 9.25 -2.65
C TYR A 50 -11.80 9.50 -1.14
N ALA A 51 -12.45 8.62 -0.39
CA ALA A 51 -12.36 8.51 1.06
C ALA A 51 -12.14 7.06 1.47
N THR A 52 -11.54 6.85 2.65
CA THR A 52 -11.48 5.53 3.26
C THR A 52 -12.87 5.08 3.69
N ALA A 53 -13.16 3.82 3.47
CA ALA A 53 -14.33 3.12 3.96
C ALA A 53 -13.92 1.93 4.82
N ASP A 54 -14.90 1.31 5.47
CA ASP A 54 -14.68 0.06 6.19
C ASP A 54 -14.28 -1.03 5.20
N ALA A 55 -13.18 -1.69 5.50
CA ALA A 55 -12.64 -2.78 4.71
C ALA A 55 -12.97 -4.15 5.33
N GLU A 56 -14.08 -4.21 6.08
CA GLU A 56 -14.57 -5.42 6.73
C GLU A 56 -15.88 -5.85 6.07
N TRP A 57 -15.99 -7.13 5.76
CA TRP A 57 -17.18 -7.77 5.21
C TRP A 57 -17.38 -9.14 5.84
N HIS A 58 -18.56 -9.71 5.64
CA HIS A 58 -18.98 -10.96 6.29
C HIS A 58 -17.96 -12.12 6.11
N GLU A 59 -17.26 -12.17 4.98
CA GLU A 59 -16.29 -13.24 4.66
C GLU A 59 -14.81 -12.84 4.82
N GLY A 60 -14.51 -11.69 5.42
CA GLY A 60 -13.12 -11.30 5.67
C GLY A 60 -12.90 -9.80 5.80
N HIS A 61 -11.63 -9.41 5.83
CA HIS A 61 -11.24 -8.02 5.84
C HIS A 61 -10.03 -7.80 4.94
N GLY A 62 -10.01 -6.64 4.28
CA GLY A 62 -8.84 -6.11 3.60
C GLY A 62 -8.15 -5.05 4.44
N ASP A 63 -6.97 -4.61 4.01
CA ASP A 63 -6.23 -3.60 4.76
C ASP A 63 -6.86 -2.21 4.66
N CYS A 64 -7.20 -1.76 3.45
CA CYS A 64 -7.81 -0.46 3.19
C CYS A 64 -8.73 -0.50 1.96
N LEU A 65 -9.96 0.00 2.09
CA LEU A 65 -10.88 0.22 0.99
C LEU A 65 -11.07 1.71 0.77
N TYR A 66 -10.89 2.18 -0.46
CA TYR A 66 -11.20 3.55 -0.85
C TYR A 66 -12.44 3.54 -1.74
N LEU A 67 -13.42 4.36 -1.36
CA LEU A 67 -14.64 4.58 -2.14
C LEU A 67 -14.65 6.02 -2.67
N PRO A 68 -15.16 6.25 -3.89
CA PRO A 68 -15.41 7.61 -4.36
C PRO A 68 -16.39 8.31 -3.41
N ARG A 69 -16.28 9.63 -3.27
CA ARG A 69 -17.22 10.44 -2.48
C ARG A 69 -18.57 10.57 -3.21
N LEU A 70 -19.61 10.83 -2.42
CA LEU A 70 -21.00 10.96 -2.88
C LEU A 70 -21.10 11.96 -4.05
N GLY A 71 -21.79 11.57 -5.13
CA GLY A 71 -21.95 12.34 -6.38
C GLY A 71 -21.28 11.71 -7.62
N ILE A 72 -20.21 10.95 -7.42
CA ILE A 72 -19.44 10.30 -8.52
C ILE A 72 -19.22 8.79 -8.30
N GLN A 73 -19.75 8.23 -7.20
CA GLN A 73 -19.65 6.82 -6.82
C GLN A 73 -20.03 5.84 -7.93
N HIS A 74 -21.00 6.21 -8.76
CA HIS A 74 -21.46 5.33 -9.84
C HIS A 74 -20.55 5.35 -11.07
N SER A 75 -19.62 6.30 -11.17
CA SER A 75 -18.73 6.46 -12.32
C SER A 75 -17.34 5.86 -12.13
N LEU A 76 -16.84 5.86 -10.88
CA LEU A 76 -15.47 5.46 -10.56
C LEU A 76 -15.43 4.11 -9.82
N PRO A 77 -14.43 3.26 -10.05
CA PRO A 77 -14.32 1.97 -9.36
C PRO A 77 -13.87 2.15 -7.89
N PRO A 78 -14.30 1.28 -6.96
CA PRO A 78 -13.64 1.16 -5.66
C PRO A 78 -12.15 0.83 -5.81
N ILE A 79 -11.33 1.19 -4.82
CA ILE A 79 -9.91 0.81 -4.79
C ILE A 79 -9.63 0.01 -3.52
N LEU A 80 -9.28 -1.26 -3.65
CA LEU A 80 -8.82 -2.10 -2.56
C LEU A 80 -7.30 -2.04 -2.49
N VAL A 81 -6.74 -1.73 -1.32
CA VAL A 81 -5.31 -1.68 -1.07
C VAL A 81 -4.94 -2.76 -0.06
N GLU A 82 -3.93 -3.56 -0.40
CA GLU A 82 -3.41 -4.67 0.38
C GLU A 82 -1.90 -4.51 0.59
N VAL A 83 -1.42 -4.70 1.83
CA VAL A 83 0.00 -4.75 2.16
C VAL A 83 0.34 -6.15 2.65
N GLN A 84 1.11 -6.84 1.84
CA GLN A 84 1.46 -8.24 2.08
C GLN A 84 2.96 -8.42 2.16
N ASN A 85 3.39 -9.14 3.19
CA ASN A 85 4.79 -9.55 3.33
C ASN A 85 5.13 -10.55 2.20
N VAL A 86 4.34 -11.62 2.09
CA VAL A 86 4.50 -12.64 1.03
C VAL A 86 3.27 -12.66 0.13
N VAL A 87 3.46 -12.40 -1.15
CA VAL A 87 2.42 -12.55 -2.18
C VAL A 87 2.49 -13.97 -2.75
N ASN A 88 1.49 -14.79 -2.44
CA ASN A 88 1.41 -16.18 -2.88
C ASN A 88 0.05 -16.51 -3.53
N THR A 89 -0.08 -17.73 -4.06
CA THR A 89 -1.34 -18.17 -4.70
C THR A 89 -2.53 -18.07 -3.76
N ALA A 90 -2.38 -18.45 -2.49
CA ALA A 90 -3.47 -18.37 -1.51
C ALA A 90 -3.94 -16.92 -1.28
N PHE A 91 -3.00 -15.97 -1.18
CA PHE A 91 -3.32 -14.54 -1.11
C PHE A 91 -4.01 -14.05 -2.39
N MET A 92 -3.53 -14.44 -3.57
CA MET A 92 -4.16 -14.04 -4.83
C MET A 92 -5.59 -14.60 -4.95
N THR A 93 -5.81 -15.87 -4.59
CA THR A 93 -7.14 -16.49 -4.55
C THR A 93 -8.07 -15.77 -3.58
N ARG A 94 -7.56 -15.39 -2.40
CA ARG A 94 -8.32 -14.58 -1.43
C ARG A 94 -8.67 -13.21 -1.98
N SER A 95 -7.74 -12.56 -2.67
CA SER A 95 -7.96 -11.25 -3.29
C SER A 95 -9.04 -11.28 -4.36
N VAL A 96 -9.16 -12.37 -5.13
CA VAL A 96 -10.27 -12.57 -6.07
C VAL A 96 -11.61 -12.51 -5.34
N ARG A 97 -11.75 -13.23 -4.21
CA ARG A 97 -12.98 -13.23 -3.40
C ARG A 97 -13.29 -11.85 -2.83
N TYR A 98 -12.27 -11.14 -2.36
CA TYR A 98 -12.42 -9.78 -1.83
C TYR A 98 -12.96 -8.83 -2.90
N CYS A 99 -12.41 -8.89 -4.11
CA CYS A 99 -12.88 -8.04 -5.19
C CYS A 99 -14.31 -8.38 -5.63
N GLN A 100 -14.68 -9.67 -5.64
CA GLN A 100 -16.06 -10.10 -5.90
C GLN A 100 -17.02 -9.59 -4.83
N GLN A 101 -16.63 -9.64 -3.55
CA GLN A 101 -17.44 -9.11 -2.45
C GLN A 101 -17.65 -7.60 -2.58
N ILE A 102 -16.59 -6.85 -2.88
CA ILE A 102 -16.66 -5.40 -3.13
C ILE A 102 -17.58 -5.10 -4.32
N HIS A 103 -17.51 -5.91 -5.38
CA HIS A 103 -18.42 -5.78 -6.51
C HIS A 103 -19.88 -6.03 -6.10
N THR A 104 -20.17 -7.04 -5.29
CA THR A 104 -21.52 -7.29 -4.77
C THR A 104 -22.03 -6.12 -3.92
N LEU A 105 -21.16 -5.51 -3.10
CA LEU A 105 -21.54 -4.41 -2.19
C LEU A 105 -21.69 -3.06 -2.91
N HIS A 106 -20.91 -2.81 -3.97
CA HIS A 106 -20.82 -1.48 -4.60
C HIS A 106 -21.20 -1.46 -6.09
N GLY A 107 -21.54 -2.61 -6.67
CA GLY A 107 -21.96 -2.75 -8.07
C GLY A 107 -20.86 -2.48 -9.11
N ARG A 108 -19.58 -2.41 -8.72
CA ARG A 108 -18.46 -2.13 -9.61
C ARG A 108 -17.21 -2.94 -9.25
N LEU A 109 -16.54 -3.48 -10.26
CA LEU A 109 -15.28 -4.20 -10.07
C LEU A 109 -14.21 -3.22 -9.54
N PRO A 110 -13.47 -3.58 -8.48
CA PRO A 110 -12.48 -2.68 -7.89
C PRO A 110 -11.16 -2.68 -8.64
N ILE A 111 -10.36 -1.65 -8.43
CA ILE A 111 -8.91 -1.69 -8.66
C ILE A 111 -8.26 -2.29 -7.41
N LEU A 112 -7.42 -3.30 -7.58
CA LEU A 112 -6.64 -3.90 -6.50
C LEU A 112 -5.19 -3.39 -6.56
N VAL A 113 -4.69 -2.83 -5.47
CA VAL A 113 -3.30 -2.37 -5.33
C VAL A 113 -2.62 -3.16 -4.23
N ILE A 114 -1.58 -3.92 -4.58
CA ILE A 114 -0.85 -4.81 -3.68
C ILE A 114 0.55 -4.25 -3.46
N PHE A 115 0.86 -3.85 -2.24
CA PHE A 115 2.22 -3.57 -1.81
C PHE A 115 2.89 -4.86 -1.32
N CYS A 116 3.83 -5.39 -2.11
CA CYS A 116 4.61 -6.56 -1.78
C CYS A 116 5.88 -6.16 -1.01
N VAL A 117 5.86 -6.39 0.29
CA VAL A 117 6.87 -5.91 1.24
C VAL A 117 8.15 -6.74 1.27
N ASP A 118 8.04 -8.07 1.10
CA ASP A 118 9.20 -8.96 1.07
C ASP A 118 9.33 -9.66 -0.28
N LYS A 119 8.47 -10.64 -0.57
CA LYS A 119 8.67 -11.53 -1.73
C LYS A 119 7.40 -12.11 -2.32
N LEU A 120 7.53 -12.61 -3.54
CA LEU A 120 6.55 -13.47 -4.19
C LEU A 120 6.90 -14.93 -3.97
N THR A 121 5.90 -15.79 -3.75
CA THR A 121 6.12 -17.22 -3.56
C THR A 121 4.99 -18.05 -4.21
N PRO A 122 5.28 -18.85 -5.25
CA PRO A 122 6.56 -18.97 -5.93
C PRO A 122 6.92 -17.71 -6.72
N ALA A 123 8.21 -17.52 -7.04
CA ALA A 123 8.68 -16.39 -7.86
C ALA A 123 8.00 -16.35 -9.24
N ALA A 124 7.60 -17.52 -9.75
CA ALA A 124 6.83 -17.67 -10.98
C ALA A 124 5.48 -16.92 -10.99
N ILE A 125 4.94 -16.49 -9.84
CA ILE A 125 3.75 -15.62 -9.82
C ILE A 125 4.00 -14.34 -10.64
N LEU A 126 5.22 -13.81 -10.63
CA LEU A 126 5.56 -12.57 -11.34
C LEU A 126 5.38 -12.69 -12.86
N SER A 127 5.48 -13.90 -13.43
CA SER A 127 5.30 -14.10 -14.88
C SER A 127 3.88 -13.83 -15.36
N LYS A 128 2.90 -13.75 -14.44
CA LYS A 128 1.51 -13.37 -14.73
C LYS A 128 1.31 -11.85 -14.80
N PHE A 129 2.34 -11.08 -14.46
CA PHE A 129 2.30 -9.63 -14.43
C PHE A 129 3.22 -9.03 -15.50
N LYS A 130 2.82 -7.88 -16.04
CA LYS A 130 3.63 -7.06 -16.96
C LYS A 130 4.14 -5.83 -16.22
N LEU A 131 5.40 -5.45 -16.42
CA LEU A 131 5.94 -4.19 -15.91
C LEU A 131 5.20 -3.00 -16.55
N VAL A 132 4.83 -2.01 -15.74
CA VAL A 132 4.24 -0.75 -16.23
C VAL A 132 5.35 0.11 -16.83
N GLU A 133 5.16 0.61 -18.06
CA GLU A 133 6.23 1.26 -18.86
C GLU A 133 6.87 2.48 -18.17
N SER A 134 6.12 3.19 -17.32
CA SER A 134 6.59 4.37 -16.58
C SER A 134 7.14 4.07 -15.17
N SER A 135 7.35 2.80 -14.82
CA SER A 135 7.70 2.38 -13.46
C SER A 135 8.80 1.33 -13.45
N THR A 136 9.62 1.35 -12.40
CA THR A 136 10.70 0.39 -12.18
C THR A 136 10.27 -0.79 -11.30
N SER A 137 9.14 -0.66 -10.61
CA SER A 137 8.73 -1.61 -9.57
C SER A 137 7.22 -1.87 -9.50
N THR A 138 6.43 -1.26 -10.38
CA THR A 138 4.99 -1.47 -10.51
C THR A 138 4.69 -2.39 -11.67
N TYR A 139 3.92 -3.44 -11.40
CA TYR A 139 3.49 -4.42 -12.38
C TYR A 139 1.96 -4.47 -12.42
N THR A 140 1.40 -4.76 -13.58
CA THR A 140 -0.05 -4.97 -13.76
C THR A 140 -0.34 -6.43 -14.10
N LEU A 141 -1.37 -7.01 -13.49
CA LEU A 141 -1.75 -8.40 -13.76
C LEU A 141 -2.37 -8.52 -15.16
N GLN A 142 -1.90 -9.47 -15.96
CA GLN A 142 -2.34 -9.59 -17.35
C GLN A 142 -3.78 -10.09 -17.50
N HIS A 143 -4.22 -10.97 -16.60
CA HIS A 143 -5.55 -11.59 -16.66
C HIS A 143 -6.30 -11.36 -15.35
N HIS A 144 -7.26 -10.45 -15.39
CA HIS A 144 -8.06 -10.04 -14.22
C HIS A 144 -9.55 -9.84 -14.54
N ASP A 145 -9.97 -10.29 -15.73
CA ASP A 145 -11.34 -10.18 -16.21
C ASP A 145 -12.32 -10.81 -15.22
N PHE A 146 -13.50 -10.21 -15.11
CA PHE A 146 -14.62 -10.64 -14.28
C PHE A 146 -14.45 -10.52 -12.76
N TRP A 147 -13.26 -10.22 -12.23
CA TRP A 147 -13.07 -10.09 -10.79
C TRP A 147 -12.36 -8.81 -10.35
N ALA A 148 -11.69 -8.07 -11.23
CA ALA A 148 -11.18 -6.74 -10.92
C ALA A 148 -11.23 -5.84 -12.16
N LYS A 149 -11.19 -4.52 -11.95
CA LYS A 149 -11.01 -3.53 -13.01
C LYS A 149 -9.56 -3.45 -13.47
N SER A 150 -8.63 -3.55 -12.53
CA SER A 150 -7.17 -3.61 -12.73
C SER A 150 -6.52 -4.14 -11.46
N VAL A 151 -5.35 -4.75 -11.58
CA VAL A 151 -4.60 -5.27 -10.43
C VAL A 151 -3.15 -4.83 -10.55
N TYR A 152 -2.67 -4.07 -9.58
CA TYR A 152 -1.30 -3.58 -9.51
C TYR A 152 -0.54 -4.25 -8.39
N LEU A 153 0.68 -4.66 -8.69
CA LEU A 153 1.66 -5.18 -7.75
C LEU A 153 2.84 -4.22 -7.69
N ILE A 154 3.07 -3.62 -6.52
CA ILE A 154 4.17 -2.70 -6.27
C ILE A 154 5.18 -3.44 -5.41
N LYS A 155 6.36 -3.69 -5.97
CA LYS A 155 7.49 -4.29 -5.25
C LYS A 155 8.38 -3.20 -4.66
N LYS A 156 9.27 -3.59 -3.74
CA LYS A 156 10.37 -2.73 -3.34
C LYS A 156 11.19 -2.35 -4.59
N PRO A 157 11.40 -1.05 -4.87
CA PRO A 157 12.23 -0.63 -5.99
C PRO A 157 13.67 -1.08 -5.77
N SER A 158 14.30 -1.58 -6.84
CA SER A 158 15.74 -1.78 -6.89
C SER A 158 16.40 -0.40 -6.90
N ILE A 159 17.40 -0.17 -6.05
CA ILE A 159 18.17 1.07 -6.10
C ILE A 159 18.95 1.06 -7.42
N SER A 160 18.49 1.80 -8.43
CA SER A 160 19.25 2.03 -9.65
C SER A 160 20.32 3.09 -9.36
N LEU A 161 21.57 2.79 -9.67
CA LEU A 161 22.71 3.71 -9.47
C LEU A 161 22.72 4.88 -10.48
N ASP A 162 21.92 4.81 -11.55
CA ASP A 162 22.09 5.66 -12.75
C ASP A 162 20.88 6.56 -13.08
N GLY A 163 19.89 6.66 -12.19
CA GLY A 163 18.69 7.49 -12.39
C GLY A 163 18.62 8.64 -11.39
N ASP A 164 17.93 9.72 -11.76
CA ASP A 164 17.73 10.99 -11.04
C ASP A 164 17.01 10.88 -9.66
N GLY A 165 17.08 9.71 -9.01
CA GLY A 165 16.68 9.46 -7.62
C GLY A 165 15.18 9.56 -7.32
N GLN A 166 14.37 9.97 -8.29
CA GLN A 166 12.97 10.33 -8.05
C GLN A 166 12.05 9.11 -8.18
N LEU A 167 11.78 8.45 -7.05
CA LEU A 167 10.75 7.41 -6.98
C LEU A 167 9.38 7.98 -7.37
N HIS A 168 8.66 7.23 -8.20
CA HIS A 168 7.27 7.52 -8.49
C HIS A 168 6.44 7.49 -7.17
N PRO A 169 5.41 8.33 -6.99
CA PRO A 169 4.73 8.47 -5.69
C PRO A 169 4.24 7.16 -5.05
N LEU A 170 3.78 6.19 -5.85
CA LEU A 170 3.38 4.87 -5.33
C LEU A 170 4.57 3.99 -4.95
N GLU A 171 5.68 4.08 -5.69
CA GLU A 171 6.91 3.37 -5.36
C GLU A 171 7.53 3.94 -4.09
N ALA A 172 7.36 5.25 -3.82
CA ALA A 172 7.74 5.85 -2.55
C ALA A 172 6.91 5.28 -1.38
N VAL A 173 5.59 5.15 -1.53
CA VAL A 173 4.75 4.49 -0.51
C VAL A 173 5.16 3.04 -0.32
N GLY A 174 5.40 2.29 -1.41
CA GLY A 174 5.88 0.92 -1.34
C GLY A 174 7.26 0.81 -0.67
N SER A 175 8.20 1.67 -1.03
CA SER A 175 9.53 1.74 -0.42
C SER A 175 9.42 2.00 1.09
N PHE A 176 8.61 2.99 1.50
CA PHE A 176 8.35 3.29 2.91
C PHE A 176 7.83 2.06 3.68
N LEU A 177 6.84 1.35 3.12
CA LEU A 177 6.27 0.15 3.73
C LEU A 177 7.25 -1.03 3.78
N SER A 178 8.16 -1.11 2.80
CA SER A 178 9.10 -2.23 2.64
C SER A 178 10.44 -2.07 3.36
N GLN A 179 10.92 -0.84 3.53
CA GLN A 179 12.24 -0.54 4.09
C GLN A 179 12.31 -0.74 5.60
N LYS A 180 11.17 -0.57 6.29
CA LYS A 180 11.04 -0.73 7.74
C LYS A 180 12.02 0.10 8.57
N CYS A 181 12.51 1.20 8.01
CA CYS A 181 13.39 2.11 8.72
C CYS A 181 12.58 2.87 9.79
N PRO A 182 13.06 2.95 11.04
CA PRO A 182 12.32 3.62 12.11
C PRO A 182 12.32 5.14 11.97
N THR A 183 13.24 5.70 11.18
CA THR A 183 13.37 7.14 10.97
C THR A 183 13.72 7.46 9.52
N LEU A 184 13.43 8.69 9.10
CA LEU A 184 13.77 9.20 7.78
C LEU A 184 15.27 9.03 7.48
N HIS A 185 16.16 9.31 8.44
CA HIS A 185 17.62 9.24 8.25
C HIS A 185 18.12 7.85 7.81
N GLY A 186 17.41 6.78 8.16
CA GLY A 186 17.77 5.42 7.74
C GLY A 186 17.22 5.03 6.36
N HIS A 187 16.36 5.85 5.75
CA HIS A 187 15.71 5.53 4.50
C HIS A 187 16.58 5.96 3.30
N PRO A 188 16.79 5.13 2.27
CA PRO A 188 17.70 5.44 1.17
C PRO A 188 17.19 6.56 0.22
N TYR A 189 15.94 6.97 0.38
CA TYR A 189 15.32 8.05 -0.38
C TYR A 189 14.91 9.20 0.55
N THR A 190 15.85 9.71 1.36
CA THR A 190 15.61 10.78 2.34
C THR A 190 15.11 12.07 1.71
N ASP A 191 15.51 12.34 0.47
CA ASP A 191 15.17 13.58 -0.25
C ASP A 191 13.86 13.51 -1.02
N ASN A 192 13.26 12.33 -1.10
CA ASN A 192 11.98 12.18 -1.76
C ASN A 192 10.88 12.86 -0.93
N PRO A 193 10.13 13.83 -1.49
CA PRO A 193 9.14 14.61 -0.74
C PRO A 193 7.99 13.75 -0.23
N VAL A 194 7.63 12.66 -0.94
CA VAL A 194 6.61 11.73 -0.49
C VAL A 194 7.09 10.96 0.74
N ILE A 195 8.32 10.44 0.71
CA ILE A 195 8.92 9.75 1.86
C ILE A 195 8.97 10.66 3.09
N ARG A 196 9.47 11.90 2.94
CA ARG A 196 9.51 12.88 4.04
C ARG A 196 8.12 13.08 4.66
N THR A 197 7.11 13.30 3.80
CA THR A 197 5.74 13.50 4.27
C THR A 197 5.20 12.26 4.98
N LEU A 198 5.51 11.04 4.51
CA LEU A 198 5.07 9.80 5.16
C LEU A 198 5.66 9.66 6.57
N TYR A 199 6.94 9.99 6.76
CA TYR A 199 7.56 9.99 8.09
C TYR A 199 7.00 11.07 9.01
N GLU A 200 6.69 12.26 8.49
CA GLU A 200 6.04 13.33 9.27
C GLU A 200 4.65 12.91 9.75
N VAL A 201 3.87 12.26 8.88
CA VAL A 201 2.54 11.74 9.21
C VAL A 201 2.61 10.68 10.30
N VAL A 202 3.59 9.78 10.26
CA VAL A 202 3.79 8.79 11.32
C VAL A 202 4.26 9.44 12.62
N LYS A 203 5.13 10.46 12.55
CA LYS A 203 5.60 11.19 13.74
C LYS A 203 4.46 11.88 14.50
N GLN A 204 3.43 12.35 13.80
CA GLN A 204 2.25 12.97 14.44
C GLN A 204 1.34 11.97 15.17
N GLU A 205 1.53 10.66 15.01
CA GLU A 205 0.75 9.63 15.71
C GLU A 205 1.37 9.14 17.03
N TYR A 206 2.58 9.60 17.35
CA TYR A 206 3.33 9.27 18.56
C TYR A 206 3.63 10.53 19.37
#